data_AF-A0A0F5VLT3-F1
#
_entry.id   AF-A0A0F5VLT3-F1
#
_cell.length_a   1.000
_cell.length_b   1.000
_cell.length_c   1.000
_cell.angle_alpha   90.00
_cell.angle_beta   90.00
_cell.angle_gamma   90.00
#
_symmetry.space_group_name_H-M   'P 1'
#
loop_
_entity.id
_entity.type
_entity.pdbx_description
1 polymer ?
#
loop_
_entity_poly.entity_id
_entity_poly.type
_entity_poly.pdbx_seq_one_letter_code
_entity_poly.pdbx_strand_id
1 'polypeptide(L)'
;MEKIPLVFASLGEQELAAVAEVFASGWAAGQGPKGQALEAQLKERYGAGDAVAVSNCGAALHLAMLAFGVQPGDEVIVADYTFPAPAHAVRYVGGTPVFADVRADTGTVDPQSVADLVTSKTVGIIAVDTVGLPADYTELQAIADRHGLFLIEDAACAVGATYQGREAGSLAEVACLSFHGRKGATSGEGGAFIATDPAIGAKARQLSAFG
;
A
#
# COMPACT_ATOMS: atom_id res chain seq x y z
N MET A 1 7.56 -28.30 25.22
CA MET A 1 7.98 -27.88 23.86
C MET A 1 8.09 -26.37 23.89
N GLU A 2 9.24 -25.81 23.53
CA GLU A 2 9.43 -24.37 23.44
C GLU A 2 8.63 -23.83 22.25
N LYS A 3 7.88 -22.74 22.45
CA LYS A 3 7.02 -22.16 21.40
C LYS A 3 7.89 -21.25 20.53
N ILE A 4 7.99 -21.54 19.23
CA ILE A 4 8.66 -20.66 18.27
C ILE A 4 7.59 -19.72 17.69
N PRO A 5 7.65 -18.39 17.95
CA PRO A 5 6.69 -17.45 17.39
C PRO A 5 6.94 -17.27 15.88
N LEU A 6 5.87 -17.09 15.10
CA LEU A 6 5.97 -16.81 13.67
C LEU A 6 6.64 -15.46 13.38
N VAL A 7 6.36 -14.45 14.21
CA VAL A 7 6.95 -13.11 14.12
C VAL A 7 7.19 -12.57 15.53
N PHE A 8 8.29 -11.84 15.69
CA PHE A 8 8.62 -11.08 16.89
C PHE A 8 9.16 -9.71 16.47
N ALA A 9 8.55 -8.63 16.95
CA ALA A 9 8.96 -7.27 16.56
C ALA A 9 10.34 -6.93 17.17
N SER A 10 11.21 -6.31 16.36
CA SER A 10 12.48 -5.77 16.84
C SER A 10 12.24 -4.37 17.40
N LEU A 11 11.99 -4.29 18.70
CA LEU A 11 11.78 -3.03 19.43
C LEU A 11 12.85 -2.88 20.51
N GLY A 12 13.41 -1.69 20.65
CA GLY A 12 14.44 -1.38 21.64
C GLY A 12 14.36 0.05 22.19
N GLU A 13 15.48 0.51 22.75
CA GLU A 13 15.60 1.82 23.40
C GLU A 13 15.31 2.99 22.45
N GLN A 14 15.59 2.85 21.16
CA GLN A 14 15.33 3.91 20.17
C GLN A 14 13.81 4.12 19.99
N GLU A 15 13.06 3.05 19.83
CA GLU A 15 11.60 3.11 19.72
C GLU A 15 10.96 3.63 21.01
N LEU A 16 11.47 3.18 22.17
CA LEU A 16 10.99 3.66 23.47
C LEU A 16 11.23 5.17 23.65
N ALA A 17 12.42 5.65 23.28
CA ALA A 17 12.74 7.07 23.32
C ALA A 17 11.85 7.89 22.38
N ALA A 18 11.57 7.39 21.17
CA ALA A 18 10.68 8.06 20.22
C ALA A 18 9.25 8.21 20.77
N VAL A 19 8.72 7.19 21.45
CA VAL A 19 7.42 7.26 22.13
C VAL A 19 7.45 8.26 23.29
N ALA A 20 8.50 8.26 24.09
CA ALA A 20 8.66 9.20 25.21
C ALA A 20 8.70 10.66 24.72
N GLU A 21 9.35 10.93 23.59
CA GLU A 21 9.40 12.26 22.98
C GLU A 21 8.01 12.75 22.55
N VAL A 22 7.20 11.89 21.93
CA VAL A 22 5.81 12.21 21.57
C VAL A 22 5.02 12.59 22.83
N PHE A 23 5.10 11.77 23.88
CA PHE A 23 4.40 12.01 25.13
C PHE A 23 4.84 13.33 25.78
N ALA A 24 6.15 13.59 25.84
CA ALA A 24 6.70 14.83 26.41
C ALA A 24 6.32 16.09 25.60
N SER A 25 6.16 15.96 24.28
CA SER A 25 5.79 17.08 23.41
C SER A 25 4.33 17.55 23.57
N GLY A 26 3.45 16.70 24.12
CA GLY A 26 2.00 16.95 24.17
C GLY A 26 1.26 16.75 22.84
N TRP A 27 1.96 16.44 21.74
CA TRP A 27 1.37 16.24 20.41
C TRP A 27 1.03 14.77 20.15
N ALA A 28 -0.09 14.31 20.70
CA ALA A 28 -0.53 12.92 20.57
C ALA A 28 -1.18 12.58 19.21
N ALA A 29 -1.60 13.58 18.43
CA ALA A 29 -2.28 13.35 17.16
C ALA A 29 -1.29 12.94 16.05
N GLY A 30 -1.71 12.00 15.19
CA GLY A 30 -0.87 11.47 14.10
C GLY A 30 -0.40 12.52 13.09
N GLN A 31 -1.11 13.63 12.94
CA GLN A 31 -0.73 14.75 12.05
C GLN A 31 0.25 15.74 12.71
N GLY A 32 0.71 15.45 13.93
CA GLY A 32 1.70 16.24 14.65
C GLY A 32 3.12 16.10 14.10
N PRO A 33 4.12 16.71 14.77
CA PRO A 33 5.49 16.82 14.26
C PRO A 33 6.15 15.48 13.85
N LYS A 34 5.90 14.40 14.61
CA LYS A 34 6.46 13.07 14.29
C LYS A 34 5.82 12.41 13.07
N GLY A 35 4.51 12.60 12.87
CA GLY A 35 3.86 12.11 11.65
C GLY A 35 4.33 12.86 10.40
N GLN A 36 4.47 14.19 10.50
CA GLN A 36 5.02 15.00 9.41
C GLN A 36 6.47 14.62 9.09
N ALA A 37 7.29 14.32 10.11
CA ALA A 37 8.64 13.83 9.92
C ALA A 37 8.67 12.46 9.24
N LEU A 38 7.78 11.54 9.61
CA LEU A 38 7.63 10.25 8.92
C LEU A 38 7.25 10.44 7.45
N GLU A 39 6.25 11.27 7.16
CA GLU A 39 5.84 11.55 5.77
C GLU A 39 7.00 12.14 4.95
N ALA A 40 7.77 13.08 5.51
CA ALA A 40 8.94 13.64 4.84
C ALA A 40 10.02 12.59 4.53
N GLN A 41 10.31 11.69 5.49
CA GLN A 41 11.26 10.59 5.30
C GLN A 41 10.78 9.60 4.23
N LEU A 42 9.49 9.29 4.19
CA LEU A 42 8.91 8.42 3.16
C LEU A 42 9.03 9.05 1.77
N LYS A 43 8.74 10.35 1.65
CA LYS A 43 8.93 11.07 0.38
C LYS A 43 10.37 11.04 -0.10
N GLU A 44 11.32 11.29 0.79
CA GLU A 44 12.74 11.24 0.46
C GLU A 44 13.18 9.83 0.04
N ARG A 45 12.84 8.81 0.84
CA ARG A 45 13.22 7.42 0.58
C ARG A 45 12.71 6.90 -0.76
N TYR A 46 11.43 7.15 -1.05
CA TYR A 46 10.77 6.60 -2.23
C TYR A 46 10.73 7.56 -3.42
N GLY A 47 11.34 8.74 -3.32
CA GLY A 47 11.31 9.77 -4.36
C GLY A 47 9.90 10.23 -4.71
N ALA A 48 8.99 10.25 -3.73
CA ALA A 48 7.56 10.43 -3.95
C ALA A 48 7.15 11.90 -3.97
N GLY A 49 6.15 12.23 -4.80
CA GLY A 49 5.52 13.55 -4.84
C GLY A 49 4.81 13.90 -3.53
N ASP A 50 4.14 12.91 -2.92
CA ASP A 50 3.59 13.03 -1.57
C ASP A 50 3.54 11.69 -0.82
N ALA A 51 3.46 11.76 0.51
CA ALA A 51 3.21 10.61 1.38
C ALA A 51 2.27 11.01 2.52
N VAL A 52 1.29 10.16 2.83
CA VAL A 52 0.27 10.39 3.86
C VAL A 52 0.30 9.25 4.85
N ALA A 53 0.62 9.54 6.11
CA ALA A 53 0.59 8.56 7.18
C ALA A 53 -0.87 8.29 7.59
N VAL A 54 -1.24 7.02 7.69
CA VAL A 54 -2.59 6.57 8.02
C VAL A 54 -2.58 5.48 9.09
N SER A 55 -3.76 5.13 9.61
CA SER A 55 -3.90 4.22 10.75
C SER A 55 -3.52 2.77 10.46
N ASN A 56 -3.60 2.32 9.20
CA ASN A 56 -3.15 1.00 8.74
C ASN A 56 -3.13 0.93 7.20
N CYS A 57 -2.55 -0.13 6.62
CA CYS A 57 -2.51 -0.31 5.16
C CYS A 57 -3.91 -0.45 4.53
N GLY A 58 -4.88 -1.03 5.23
CA GLY A 58 -6.27 -1.08 4.75
C GLY A 58 -6.86 0.32 4.55
N ALA A 59 -6.54 1.26 5.45
CA ALA A 59 -6.90 2.67 5.29
C ALA A 59 -6.14 3.33 4.12
N ALA A 60 -4.88 2.96 3.87
CA ALA A 60 -4.11 3.45 2.71
C ALA A 60 -4.74 2.97 1.38
N LEU A 61 -5.10 1.69 1.30
CA LEU A 61 -5.77 1.10 0.14
C LEU A 61 -7.14 1.74 -0.09
N HIS A 62 -7.92 1.94 0.98
CA HIS A 62 -9.20 2.64 0.88
C HIS A 62 -9.02 4.09 0.40
N LEU A 63 -8.02 4.80 0.93
CA LEU A 63 -7.68 6.15 0.50
C LEU A 63 -7.27 6.18 -0.97
N ALA A 64 -6.54 5.17 -1.45
CA ALA A 64 -6.19 5.04 -2.86
C ALA A 64 -7.42 4.91 -3.75
N MET A 65 -8.41 4.09 -3.36
CA MET A 65 -9.67 3.98 -4.10
C MET A 65 -10.40 5.32 -4.21
N LEU A 66 -10.44 6.09 -3.11
CA LEU A 66 -11.03 7.43 -3.11
C LEU A 66 -10.22 8.43 -3.96
N ALA A 67 -8.89 8.36 -3.91
CA ALA A 67 -7.99 9.22 -4.68
C ALA A 67 -8.12 8.98 -6.20
N PHE A 68 -8.21 7.72 -6.63
CA PHE A 68 -8.50 7.39 -8.04
C PHE A 68 -9.97 7.59 -8.41
N GLY A 69 -10.85 7.78 -7.43
CA GLY A 69 -12.25 8.09 -7.67
C GLY A 69 -13.05 6.88 -8.15
N VAL A 70 -12.75 5.69 -7.65
CA VAL A 70 -13.49 4.45 -7.94
C VAL A 70 -14.93 4.58 -7.43
N GLN A 71 -15.89 4.16 -8.25
CA GLN A 71 -17.33 4.31 -8.01
C GLN A 71 -18.09 2.97 -8.15
N PRO A 72 -19.35 2.91 -7.68
CA PRO A 72 -20.21 1.77 -7.96
C PRO A 72 -20.33 1.48 -9.46
N GLY A 73 -20.06 0.23 -9.84
CA GLY A 73 -20.06 -0.22 -11.23
C GLY A 73 -18.65 -0.43 -11.81
N ASP A 74 -17.63 0.18 -11.21
CA ASP A 74 -16.24 -0.04 -11.59
C ASP A 74 -15.73 -1.41 -11.10
N GLU A 75 -14.79 -1.97 -11.84
CA GLU A 75 -14.08 -3.21 -11.53
C GLU A 75 -12.61 -2.90 -11.23
N VAL A 76 -12.08 -3.48 -10.15
CA VAL A 76 -10.65 -3.40 -9.80
C VAL A 76 -10.12 -4.82 -9.65
N ILE A 77 -9.06 -5.14 -10.39
CA ILE A 77 -8.48 -6.48 -10.39
C ILE A 77 -7.56 -6.62 -9.16
N VAL A 78 -7.74 -7.72 -8.43
CA VAL A 78 -6.96 -8.09 -7.24
C VAL A 78 -6.61 -9.58 -7.29
N ALA A 79 -5.52 -10.01 -6.66
CA ALA A 79 -5.19 -11.43 -6.56
C ALA A 79 -6.24 -12.21 -5.73
N ASP A 80 -6.50 -13.47 -6.06
CA ASP A 80 -7.33 -14.39 -5.28
C ASP A 80 -6.60 -14.94 -4.03
N TYR A 81 -5.28 -15.03 -4.09
CA TYR A 81 -4.39 -15.32 -2.97
C TYR A 81 -3.76 -14.05 -2.41
N THR A 82 -4.42 -13.45 -1.41
CA THR A 82 -3.90 -12.28 -0.68
C THR A 82 -4.60 -12.09 0.68
N PHE A 83 -4.14 -11.14 1.49
CA PHE A 83 -4.89 -10.64 2.64
C PHE A 83 -6.18 -9.94 2.16
N PRO A 84 -7.32 -9.98 2.86
CA PRO A 84 -8.59 -9.47 2.31
C PRO A 84 -8.67 -7.95 2.12
N ALA A 85 -7.73 -7.15 2.64
CA ALA A 85 -7.80 -5.69 2.62
C ALA A 85 -7.89 -5.05 1.22
N PRO A 86 -7.16 -5.49 0.17
CA PRO A 86 -7.28 -4.96 -1.18
C PRO A 86 -8.71 -5.09 -1.73
N ALA A 87 -9.30 -6.28 -1.65
CA ALA A 87 -10.67 -6.51 -2.09
C ALA A 87 -11.68 -5.71 -1.24
N HIS A 88 -11.46 -5.61 0.07
CA HIS A 88 -12.30 -4.80 0.95
C HIS A 88 -12.25 -3.31 0.60
N ALA A 89 -11.06 -2.76 0.30
CA ALA A 89 -10.90 -1.36 -0.09
C ALA A 89 -11.75 -1.01 -1.32
N VAL A 90 -11.76 -1.90 -2.32
CA VAL A 90 -12.62 -1.77 -3.51
C VAL A 90 -14.10 -1.79 -3.11
N ARG A 91 -14.51 -2.68 -2.22
CA ARG A 91 -15.90 -2.76 -1.74
C ARG A 91 -16.33 -1.57 -0.89
N TYR A 92 -15.43 -0.96 -0.13
CA TYR A 92 -15.75 0.19 0.73
C TYR A 92 -16.23 1.41 -0.06
N VAL A 93 -15.80 1.55 -1.32
CA VAL A 93 -16.25 2.61 -2.25
C VAL A 93 -17.35 2.14 -3.21
N GLY A 94 -17.85 0.91 -3.04
CA GLY A 94 -18.92 0.33 -3.85
C GLY A 94 -18.49 -0.32 -5.17
N GLY A 95 -17.19 -0.27 -5.51
CA GLY A 95 -16.62 -0.96 -6.68
C GLY A 95 -16.63 -2.49 -6.54
N THR A 96 -16.31 -3.21 -7.61
CA THR A 96 -16.33 -4.68 -7.67
C THR A 96 -14.91 -5.24 -7.76
N PRO A 97 -14.41 -5.99 -6.76
CA PRO A 97 -13.15 -6.70 -6.90
C PRO A 97 -13.32 -7.86 -7.90
N VAL A 98 -12.44 -7.92 -8.89
CA VAL A 98 -12.35 -9.03 -9.85
C VAL A 98 -11.09 -9.81 -9.51
N PHE A 99 -11.24 -11.11 -9.23
CA PHE A 99 -10.15 -11.93 -8.72
C PHE A 99 -9.35 -12.56 -9.86
N ALA A 100 -8.07 -12.20 -9.94
CA ALA A 100 -7.08 -12.84 -10.81
C ALA A 100 -6.34 -13.95 -10.06
N ASP A 101 -5.98 -15.00 -10.78
CA ASP A 101 -5.15 -16.10 -10.26
C ASP A 101 -3.72 -15.61 -10.00
N VAL A 102 -2.98 -16.38 -9.21
CA VAL A 102 -1.58 -16.12 -8.86
C VAL A 102 -0.65 -17.11 -9.54
N ARG A 103 0.61 -16.72 -9.73
CA ARG A 103 1.61 -17.68 -10.19
C ARG A 103 1.93 -18.66 -9.07
N ALA A 104 1.99 -19.94 -9.41
CA ALA A 104 2.28 -21.00 -8.42
C ALA A 104 3.69 -20.93 -7.82
N ASP A 105 4.64 -20.29 -8.49
CA ASP A 105 6.03 -20.19 -8.06
C ASP A 105 6.32 -18.99 -7.15
N THR A 106 5.55 -17.91 -7.27
CA THR A 106 5.75 -16.67 -6.49
C THR A 106 4.59 -16.35 -5.53
N GLY A 107 3.38 -16.83 -5.82
CA GLY A 107 2.17 -16.42 -5.11
C GLY A 107 1.78 -14.96 -5.36
N THR A 108 2.44 -14.27 -6.28
CA THR A 108 2.05 -12.92 -6.75
C THR A 108 1.05 -13.07 -7.90
N VAL A 109 0.23 -12.02 -8.12
CA VAL A 109 -0.76 -12.00 -9.20
C VAL A 109 -0.12 -12.33 -10.55
N ASP A 110 -0.75 -13.21 -11.33
CA ASP A 110 -0.29 -13.57 -12.68
C ASP A 110 -0.70 -12.48 -13.68
N PRO A 111 0.25 -11.78 -14.34
CA PRO A 111 -0.08 -10.77 -15.34
C PRO A 111 -0.95 -11.28 -16.48
N GLN A 112 -0.82 -12.55 -16.88
CA GLN A 112 -1.69 -13.13 -17.92
C GLN A 112 -3.13 -13.26 -17.42
N SER A 113 -3.34 -13.72 -16.18
CA SER A 113 -4.67 -13.77 -15.57
C SER A 113 -5.29 -12.38 -15.46
N VAL A 114 -4.51 -11.36 -15.10
CA VAL A 114 -4.96 -9.96 -15.09
C VAL A 114 -5.40 -9.52 -16.48
N ALA A 115 -4.58 -9.75 -17.51
CA ALA A 115 -4.90 -9.36 -18.88
C ALA A 115 -6.20 -9.99 -19.40
N ASP A 116 -6.46 -11.26 -19.06
CA ASP A 116 -7.66 -11.99 -19.47
C ASP A 116 -8.94 -11.50 -18.78
N LEU A 117 -8.82 -10.81 -17.64
CA LEU A 117 -9.93 -10.32 -16.84
C LEU A 117 -10.30 -8.85 -17.12
N VAL A 118 -9.52 -8.13 -17.93
CA VAL A 118 -9.81 -6.73 -18.26
C VAL A 118 -11.11 -6.64 -19.06
N THR A 119 -12.05 -5.83 -18.56
CA THR A 119 -13.32 -5.51 -19.20
C THR A 119 -13.43 -4.00 -19.44
N SER A 120 -14.52 -3.56 -20.07
CA SER A 120 -14.83 -2.13 -20.20
C SER A 120 -15.17 -1.43 -18.88
N LYS A 121 -15.33 -2.18 -17.78
CA LYS A 121 -15.58 -1.65 -16.43
C LYS A 121 -14.33 -1.63 -15.57
N THR A 122 -13.24 -2.28 -16.02
CA THR A 122 -12.00 -2.31 -15.28
C THR A 122 -11.37 -0.92 -15.27
N VAL A 123 -11.06 -0.42 -14.07
CA VAL A 123 -10.45 0.90 -13.88
C VAL A 123 -9.06 0.81 -13.26
N GLY A 124 -8.68 -0.33 -12.67
CA GLY A 124 -7.41 -0.45 -11.98
C GLY A 124 -7.03 -1.86 -11.55
N ILE A 125 -5.78 -1.98 -11.11
CA ILE A 125 -5.16 -3.20 -10.59
C ILE A 125 -4.55 -2.88 -9.21
N ILE A 126 -4.76 -3.76 -8.23
CA ILE A 126 -3.99 -3.75 -6.98
C ILE A 126 -3.08 -4.98 -6.99
N ALA A 127 -1.78 -4.75 -7.18
CA ALA A 127 -0.74 -5.76 -7.13
C ALA A 127 -0.22 -5.90 -5.70
N VAL A 128 -0.16 -7.12 -5.18
CA VAL A 128 0.28 -7.36 -3.80
C VAL A 128 1.66 -8.02 -3.84
N ASP A 129 2.59 -7.45 -3.07
CA ASP A 129 3.94 -8.00 -2.94
C ASP A 129 3.95 -9.13 -1.90
N THR A 130 3.47 -10.29 -2.35
CA THR A 130 3.20 -11.46 -1.53
C THR A 130 4.43 -11.91 -0.76
N VAL A 131 4.32 -11.90 0.58
CA VAL A 131 5.37 -12.33 1.52
C VAL A 131 6.72 -11.62 1.29
N GLY A 132 6.68 -10.37 0.81
CA GLY A 132 7.86 -9.56 0.56
C GLY A 132 8.53 -9.78 -0.79
N LEU A 133 7.93 -10.58 -1.67
CA LEU A 133 8.32 -10.71 -3.06
C LEU A 133 7.50 -9.74 -3.93
N PRO A 134 8.13 -8.75 -4.59
CA PRO A 134 7.41 -7.88 -5.50
C PRO A 134 6.78 -8.63 -6.68
N ALA A 135 5.59 -8.20 -7.09
CA ALA A 135 4.93 -8.71 -8.30
C ALA A 135 5.68 -8.31 -9.59
N ASP A 136 5.24 -8.83 -10.74
CA ASP A 136 5.84 -8.53 -12.05
C ASP A 136 5.43 -7.13 -12.57
N TYR A 137 5.87 -6.08 -11.89
CA TYR A 137 5.46 -4.69 -12.17
C TYR A 137 5.75 -4.22 -13.59
N THR A 138 6.79 -4.73 -14.26
CA THR A 138 7.03 -4.40 -15.68
C THR A 138 5.86 -4.84 -16.56
N GLU A 139 5.34 -6.05 -16.33
CA GLU A 139 4.27 -6.65 -17.12
C GLU A 139 2.91 -6.05 -16.74
N LEU A 140 2.67 -5.87 -15.44
CA LEU A 140 1.46 -5.23 -14.91
C LEU A 140 1.32 -3.78 -15.38
N GLN A 141 2.42 -3.01 -15.40
CA GLN A 141 2.40 -1.63 -15.92
C GLN A 141 2.08 -1.61 -17.42
N ALA A 142 2.61 -2.55 -18.21
CA ALA A 142 2.31 -2.63 -19.64
C ALA A 142 0.82 -2.93 -19.91
N ILE A 143 0.17 -3.71 -19.04
CA ILE A 143 -1.29 -3.95 -19.09
C ILE A 143 -2.03 -2.67 -18.70
N ALA A 144 -1.63 -2.04 -17.59
CA ALA A 144 -2.25 -0.82 -17.10
C ALA A 144 -2.22 0.30 -18.16
N ASP A 145 -1.05 0.56 -18.75
CA ASP A 145 -0.86 1.57 -19.80
C ASP A 145 -1.71 1.30 -21.04
N ARG A 146 -1.79 0.03 -21.47
CA ARG A 146 -2.56 -0.37 -22.66
C ARG A 146 -4.05 -0.10 -22.50
N HIS A 147 -4.56 -0.25 -21.28
CA HIS A 147 -5.99 -0.19 -20.98
C HIS A 147 -6.40 1.10 -20.24
N GLY A 148 -5.45 1.98 -19.92
CA GLY A 148 -5.71 3.21 -19.16
C GLY A 148 -6.14 2.93 -17.72
N LEU A 149 -5.60 1.88 -17.10
CA LEU A 149 -5.89 1.48 -15.73
C LEU A 149 -4.89 2.12 -14.78
N PHE A 150 -5.31 2.47 -13.56
CA PHE A 150 -4.34 2.77 -12.51
C PHE A 150 -3.69 1.48 -11.98
N LEU A 151 -2.46 1.59 -11.49
CA LEU A 151 -1.76 0.50 -10.81
C LEU A 151 -1.40 0.91 -9.38
N ILE A 152 -1.81 0.10 -8.41
CA ILE A 152 -1.47 0.26 -7.00
C ILE A 152 -0.57 -0.90 -6.56
N GLU A 153 0.51 -0.56 -5.89
CA GLU A 153 1.36 -1.48 -5.15
C GLU A 153 0.86 -1.61 -3.70
N ASP A 154 0.39 -2.79 -3.31
CA ASP A 154 0.25 -3.18 -1.90
C ASP A 154 1.58 -3.81 -1.44
N ALA A 155 2.48 -2.94 -0.99
CA ALA A 155 3.79 -3.28 -0.43
C ALA A 155 3.72 -3.56 1.08
N ALA A 156 2.55 -3.96 1.62
CA ALA A 156 2.38 -4.22 3.05
C ALA A 156 3.35 -5.27 3.63
N CYS A 157 3.92 -6.15 2.81
CA CYS A 157 4.90 -7.15 3.23
C CYS A 157 6.31 -6.90 2.68
N ALA A 158 6.52 -5.85 1.90
CA ALA A 158 7.69 -5.70 1.03
C ALA A 158 8.59 -4.50 1.36
N VAL A 159 8.41 -3.84 2.50
CA VAL A 159 9.36 -2.80 2.95
C VAL A 159 10.79 -3.35 2.95
N GLY A 160 11.66 -2.76 2.14
CA GLY A 160 13.06 -3.17 1.95
C GLY A 160 13.31 -4.18 0.82
N ALA A 161 12.27 -4.66 0.13
CA ALA A 161 12.40 -5.47 -1.08
C ALA A 161 12.74 -4.60 -2.30
N THR A 162 13.22 -5.24 -3.37
CA THR A 162 13.50 -4.56 -4.64
C THR A 162 13.03 -5.37 -5.83
N TYR A 163 12.60 -4.68 -6.89
CA TYR A 163 12.27 -5.24 -8.18
C TYR A 163 13.06 -4.51 -9.26
N GLN A 164 13.93 -5.23 -9.98
CA GLN A 164 14.80 -4.67 -11.02
C GLN A 164 15.59 -3.42 -10.57
N GLY A 165 16.05 -3.41 -9.31
CA GLY A 165 16.81 -2.30 -8.73
C GLY A 165 15.98 -1.11 -8.23
N ARG A 166 14.65 -1.15 -8.35
CA ARG A 166 13.73 -0.18 -7.73
C ARG A 166 13.20 -0.74 -6.41
N GLU A 167 13.02 0.12 -5.40
CA GLU A 167 12.55 -0.29 -4.08
C GLU A 167 11.02 -0.50 -4.07
N ALA A 168 10.56 -1.53 -3.37
CA ALA A 168 9.14 -1.71 -3.08
C ALA A 168 8.62 -0.58 -2.16
N GLY A 169 7.47 -0.02 -2.50
CA GLY A 169 6.99 1.29 -2.05
C GLY A 169 7.12 2.38 -3.12
N SER A 170 7.67 2.05 -4.29
CA SER A 170 7.84 2.95 -5.43
C SER A 170 7.67 2.28 -6.79
N LEU A 171 7.05 1.09 -6.85
CA LEU A 171 6.97 0.26 -8.07
C LEU A 171 5.78 0.61 -8.95
N ALA A 172 4.77 1.29 -8.40
CA ALA A 172 3.57 1.75 -9.10
C ALA A 172 3.29 3.26 -8.86
N GLU A 173 2.22 3.78 -9.47
CA GLU A 173 1.81 5.20 -9.33
C GLU A 173 1.54 5.57 -7.86
N VAL A 174 0.92 4.62 -7.15
CA VAL A 174 0.64 4.66 -5.72
C VAL A 174 1.14 3.39 -5.07
N ALA A 175 1.77 3.52 -3.91
CA ALA A 175 2.12 2.41 -3.04
C ALA A 175 1.46 2.54 -1.66
N CYS A 176 1.05 1.41 -1.09
CA CYS A 176 0.45 1.31 0.23
C CYS A 176 1.36 0.47 1.14
N LEU A 177 1.78 1.06 2.27
CA LEU A 177 2.64 0.40 3.25
C LEU A 177 1.87 0.01 4.51
N SER A 178 2.35 -1.03 5.19
CA SER A 178 1.86 -1.45 6.49
C SER A 178 2.95 -1.39 7.55
N PHE A 179 2.62 -0.78 8.69
CA PHE A 179 3.45 -0.72 9.89
C PHE A 179 2.85 -1.52 11.05
N HIS A 180 2.00 -2.52 10.74
CA HIS A 180 1.48 -3.45 11.74
C HIS A 180 2.62 -4.21 12.43
N GLY A 181 2.46 -4.64 13.68
CA GLY A 181 3.44 -5.36 14.51
C GLY A 181 4.03 -6.67 13.96
N ARG A 182 3.63 -7.08 12.74
CA ARG A 182 4.10 -8.29 12.05
C ARG A 182 4.83 -7.98 10.74
N LYS A 183 5.06 -6.70 10.44
CA LYS A 183 5.65 -6.22 9.19
C LYS A 183 7.15 -5.95 9.36
N GLY A 184 7.86 -5.79 8.25
CA GLY A 184 9.31 -5.52 8.24
C GLY A 184 9.70 -4.20 8.93
N ALA A 185 8.78 -3.23 8.97
CA ALA A 185 8.86 -2.03 9.81
C ALA A 185 7.55 -1.90 10.60
N THR A 186 7.58 -1.37 11.82
CA THR A 186 6.37 -1.30 12.65
C THR A 186 6.26 -0.08 13.56
N SER A 187 5.02 0.39 13.73
CA SER A 187 4.57 1.34 14.75
C SER A 187 3.49 0.73 15.66
N GLY A 188 3.45 -0.60 15.76
CA GLY A 188 2.34 -1.36 16.35
C GLY A 188 1.15 -1.47 15.39
N GLU A 189 0.49 -0.33 15.15
CA GLU A 189 -0.48 -0.13 14.07
C GLU A 189 -0.08 1.10 13.27
N GLY A 190 -0.30 1.06 11.96
CA GLY A 190 0.04 2.15 11.07
C GLY A 190 0.14 1.73 9.61
N GLY A 191 0.11 2.71 8.72
CA GLY A 191 0.37 2.54 7.30
C GLY A 191 0.72 3.86 6.65
N ALA A 192 1.05 3.80 5.36
CA ALA A 192 1.28 4.99 4.56
C ALA A 192 0.72 4.80 3.16
N PHE A 193 0.17 5.87 2.63
CA PHE A 193 -0.11 6.05 1.21
C PHE A 193 1.05 6.86 0.62
N ILE A 194 1.63 6.39 -0.48
CA ILE A 194 2.75 7.03 -1.17
C ILE A 194 2.33 7.25 -2.61
N ALA A 195 2.45 8.47 -3.12
CA ALA A 195 2.13 8.78 -4.51
C ALA A 195 3.31 9.43 -5.21
N THR A 196 3.62 8.92 -6.40
CA THR A 196 4.63 9.51 -7.29
C THR A 196 4.15 10.86 -7.83
N ASP A 197 2.89 10.95 -8.27
CA ASP A 197 2.27 12.20 -8.73
C ASP A 197 1.83 13.08 -7.54
N PRO A 198 2.36 14.30 -7.39
CA PRO A 198 1.94 15.27 -6.38
C PRO A 198 0.43 15.59 -6.41
N ALA A 199 -0.22 15.53 -7.57
CA ALA A 199 -1.66 15.80 -7.69
C ALA A 199 -2.51 14.71 -7.05
N ILE A 200 -2.16 13.43 -7.27
CA ILE A 200 -2.77 12.29 -6.60
C ILE A 200 -2.53 12.39 -5.09
N GLY A 201 -1.29 12.69 -4.70
CA GLY A 201 -0.89 12.89 -3.31
C GLY A 201 -1.70 13.98 -2.59
N ALA A 202 -1.83 15.16 -3.22
CA ALA A 202 -2.60 16.27 -2.67
C ALA A 202 -4.08 15.92 -2.47
N LYS A 203 -4.69 15.20 -3.43
CA LYS A 203 -6.06 14.71 -3.32
C LYS A 203 -6.21 13.71 -2.17
N ALA A 204 -5.30 12.74 -2.06
CA ALA A 204 -5.29 11.77 -0.97
C ALA A 204 -5.14 12.47 0.40
N ARG A 205 -4.27 13.46 0.51
CA ARG A 205 -4.09 14.24 1.74
C ARG A 205 -5.37 14.94 2.19
N GLN A 206 -6.09 15.59 1.27
CA GLN A 206 -7.39 16.22 1.57
C GLN A 206 -8.41 15.19 2.08
N LEU A 207 -8.54 14.05 1.38
CA LEU A 207 -9.47 12.98 1.70
C LEU A 207 -9.12 12.23 3.01
N SER A 208 -7.85 12.21 3.41
CA SER A 208 -7.40 11.58 4.66
C SER A 208 -7.87 12.29 5.93
N ALA A 209 -8.34 13.53 5.79
CA ALA A 209 -8.84 14.35 6.89
C ALA A 209 -10.35 14.55 6.79
N PHE A 210 -10.79 15.60 6.10
CA PHE A 210 -12.20 16.03 6.09
C PHE A 210 -12.80 16.22 4.69
N GLY A 211 -12.04 15.93 3.62
CA GLY A 211 -12.45 16.17 2.24
C GLY A 211 -12.07 17.56 1.75
#